data_AF-K4LFA0-F1
#
_entry.id   AF-K4LFA0-F1
#
_cell.length_a   1.000
_cell.length_b   1.000
_cell.length_c   1.000
_cell.angle_alpha   90.00
_cell.angle_beta   90.00
_cell.angle_gamma   90.00
#
_symmetry.space_group_name_H-M   'P 1'
#
loop_
_entity.id
_entity.type
_entity.pdbx_description
1 polymer ?
#
loop_
_entity_poly.entity_id
_entity_poly.type
_entity_poly.pdbx_seq_one_letter_code
_entity_poly.pdbx_strand_id
1 'polypeptide(L)'
;MDKKPVKTRATDSNPGRYGLDAGAAFRIRFRKPDELQDYLENAEEEELIFSAIPFSGEPETFRYNSRERAIVRTEDGALFDSVADFICYAFQCDSEGYPRTEYVEVVFG
;
A
#
# COMPACT_ATOMS: atom_id res chain seq x y z
N MET A 1 -28.24 -31.44 -35.12
CA MET A 1 -28.41 -30.02 -35.52
C MET A 1 -28.41 -29.18 -34.27
N ASP A 2 -27.22 -28.66 -33.99
CA ASP A 2 -26.84 -27.76 -32.91
C ASP A 2 -27.53 -26.40 -33.01
N LYS A 3 -27.96 -25.86 -31.86
CA LYS A 3 -28.04 -24.41 -31.63
C LYS A 3 -27.65 -24.08 -30.18
N LYS A 4 -26.44 -23.55 -30.03
CA LYS A 4 -26.01 -22.57 -29.01
C LYS A 4 -25.42 -21.36 -29.78
N PRO A 5 -25.16 -20.18 -29.18
CA PRO A 5 -25.33 -19.75 -27.77
C PRO A 5 -26.03 -18.36 -27.66
N VAL A 6 -26.16 -17.81 -26.44
CA VAL A 6 -25.70 -16.44 -26.09
C VAL A 6 -25.72 -16.26 -24.56
N LYS A 7 -24.61 -15.74 -24.05
CA LYS A 7 -24.33 -15.34 -22.66
C LYS A 7 -24.89 -13.94 -22.43
N THR A 8 -25.53 -13.71 -21.28
CA THR A 8 -25.62 -12.35 -20.72
C THR A 8 -25.29 -12.43 -19.24
N ARG A 9 -24.09 -11.96 -18.88
CA ARG A 9 -23.64 -11.77 -17.49
C ARG A 9 -23.93 -10.32 -17.16
N ALA A 10 -25.04 -10.05 -16.47
CA ALA A 10 -25.30 -8.73 -15.91
C ALA A 10 -24.54 -8.61 -14.59
N THR A 11 -23.68 -7.61 -14.55
CA THR A 11 -22.92 -7.12 -13.41
C THR A 11 -23.85 -6.42 -12.42
N ASP A 12 -23.94 -6.92 -11.19
CA ASP A 12 -24.42 -6.14 -10.06
C ASP A 12 -23.21 -5.73 -9.22
N SER A 13 -22.61 -4.60 -9.61
CA SER A 13 -21.67 -3.87 -8.76
C SER A 13 -22.41 -2.63 -8.28
N ASN A 14 -22.91 -2.71 -7.05
CA ASN A 14 -23.48 -1.61 -6.29
C ASN A 14 -22.39 -0.55 -6.01
N PRO A 15 -22.42 0.65 -6.61
CA PRO A 15 -21.47 1.70 -6.33
C PRO A 15 -22.10 2.63 -5.30
N GLY A 16 -21.74 2.46 -4.02
CA GLY A 16 -22.39 3.20 -2.96
C GLY A 16 -21.48 3.49 -1.78
N ARG A 17 -20.88 4.69 -1.81
CA ARG A 17 -20.24 5.45 -0.72
C ARG A 17 -18.73 5.27 -0.57
N TYR A 18 -17.96 5.97 -1.39
CA TYR A 18 -17.11 7.10 -1.01
C TYR A 18 -16.69 7.78 -2.31
N GLY A 19 -17.19 8.99 -2.54
CA GLY A 19 -16.93 9.73 -3.78
C GLY A 19 -15.49 10.18 -3.86
N LEU A 20 -14.84 9.91 -4.99
CA LEU A 20 -13.65 10.59 -5.46
C LEU A 20 -13.74 10.71 -6.98
N ASP A 21 -14.40 11.77 -7.44
CA ASP A 21 -14.17 12.34 -8.76
C ASP A 21 -12.88 13.16 -8.70
N ALA A 22 -11.75 12.49 -8.86
CA ALA A 22 -10.45 13.00 -9.29
C ALA A 22 -9.68 11.78 -9.83
N GLY A 23 -9.05 11.89 -11.00
CA GLY A 23 -8.44 10.78 -11.77
C GLY A 23 -7.88 9.67 -10.88
N ALA A 24 -8.36 8.45 -11.07
CA ALA A 24 -8.17 7.33 -10.15
C ALA A 24 -6.68 7.08 -9.86
N ALA A 25 -6.21 7.59 -8.71
CA ALA A 25 -4.90 7.28 -8.18
C ALA A 25 -4.79 5.75 -8.07
N PHE A 26 -3.82 5.17 -8.77
CA PHE A 26 -3.56 3.74 -8.67
C PHE A 26 -2.98 3.46 -7.29
N ARG A 27 -3.44 2.39 -6.64
CA ARG A 27 -3.00 2.01 -5.29
C ARG A 27 -2.70 0.53 -5.21
N ILE A 28 -1.56 0.20 -4.62
CA ILE A 28 -1.17 -1.18 -4.27
C ILE A 28 -1.23 -1.30 -2.75
N ARG A 29 -1.81 -2.38 -2.23
CA ARG A 29 -1.93 -2.64 -0.79
C ARG A 29 -1.14 -3.87 -0.40
N PHE A 30 -0.38 -3.74 0.68
CA PHE A 30 0.44 -4.78 1.29
C PHE A 30 -0.10 -5.08 2.67
N ARG A 31 -0.36 -6.36 2.96
CA ARG A 31 -0.85 -6.79 4.29
C ARG A 31 0.21 -7.51 5.09
N LYS A 32 1.36 -7.77 4.48
CA LYS A 32 2.46 -8.44 5.12
C LYS A 32 3.79 -7.71 4.86
N PRO A 33 4.71 -7.74 5.83
CA PRO A 33 6.06 -7.18 5.71
C PRO A 33 6.84 -7.68 4.48
N ASP A 34 6.79 -8.99 4.20
CA ASP A 34 7.50 -9.64 3.09
C ASP A 34 7.01 -9.14 1.73
N GLU A 35 5.70 -8.96 1.54
CA GLU A 35 5.13 -8.42 0.30
C GLU A 35 5.64 -7.01 0.00
N LEU A 36 5.75 -6.16 1.03
CA LEU A 36 6.27 -4.79 0.88
C LEU A 36 7.79 -4.80 0.66
N GLN A 37 8.51 -5.67 1.36
CA GLN A 37 9.95 -5.82 1.19
C GLN A 37 10.29 -6.22 -0.25
N ASP A 38 9.68 -7.28 -0.75
CA ASP A 38 9.88 -7.77 -2.12
C ASP A 38 9.56 -6.69 -3.15
N TYR A 39 8.51 -5.90 -2.91
CA TYR A 39 8.16 -4.78 -3.78
C TYR A 39 9.24 -3.69 -3.80
N LEU A 40 9.75 -3.29 -2.63
CA LEU A 40 10.80 -2.26 -2.52
C LEU A 40 12.14 -2.69 -3.10
N GLU A 41 12.46 -3.99 -3.04
CA GLU A 41 13.67 -4.56 -3.64
C GLU A 41 13.64 -4.53 -5.17
N ASN A 42 12.44 -4.53 -5.76
CA ASN A 42 12.22 -4.54 -7.20
C ASN A 42 11.62 -3.22 -7.73
N ALA A 43 11.55 -2.17 -6.90
CA ALA A 43 10.97 -0.91 -7.30
C ALA A 43 11.85 -0.19 -8.33
N GLU A 44 11.27 0.10 -9.50
CA GLU A 44 11.93 0.89 -10.55
C GLU A 44 11.78 2.39 -10.34
N GLU A 45 10.80 2.81 -9.55
CA GLU A 45 10.50 4.22 -9.31
C GLU A 45 11.55 4.87 -8.41
N GLU A 46 11.95 6.10 -8.76
CA GLU A 46 12.91 6.88 -7.95
C GLU A 46 12.33 7.23 -6.58
N GLU A 47 11.03 7.48 -6.54
CA GLU A 47 10.34 7.93 -5.36
C GLU A 47 8.97 7.28 -5.22
N LEU A 48 8.66 6.84 -4.00
CA LEU A 48 7.40 6.20 -3.69
C LEU A 48 6.80 6.84 -2.43
N ILE A 49 5.48 7.05 -2.44
CA ILE A 49 4.70 7.53 -1.30
C ILE A 49 3.90 6.37 -0.73
N PHE A 50 4.07 6.14 0.57
CA PHE A 50 3.39 5.10 1.32
C PHE A 50 2.46 5.72 2.35
N SER A 51 1.33 5.07 2.60
CA SER A 51 0.48 5.32 3.76
C SER A 51 0.32 4.04 4.56
N ALA A 52 0.73 4.05 5.83
CA ALA A 52 0.46 2.97 6.77
C ALA A 52 -0.92 3.21 7.40
N ILE A 53 -1.84 2.26 7.22
CA ILE A 53 -3.19 2.33 7.76
C ILE A 53 -3.29 1.35 8.95
N PRO A 54 -3.29 1.86 10.19
CA PRO A 54 -3.40 1.00 11.36
C PRO A 54 -4.84 0.51 11.57
N PHE A 55 -5.03 -0.57 12.33
CA PHE A 55 -6.38 -1.00 12.74
C PHE A 55 -7.11 0.04 13.60
N SER A 56 -6.35 0.90 14.29
CA SER A 56 -6.86 2.01 15.08
C SER A 56 -5.85 3.13 15.14
N GLY A 57 -6.31 4.37 15.13
CA GLY A 57 -5.47 5.56 15.09
C GLY A 57 -5.52 6.24 13.71
N GLU A 58 -4.60 7.16 13.50
CA GLU A 58 -4.52 7.93 12.25
C GLU A 58 -3.50 7.29 11.28
N PRO A 59 -3.74 7.39 9.96
CA PRO A 59 -2.76 7.03 8.95
C PRO A 59 -1.46 7.84 9.07
N GLU A 60 -0.33 7.19 8.85
CA GLU A 60 0.97 7.86 8.70
C GLU A 60 1.46 7.76 7.26
N THR A 61 2.08 8.82 6.76
CA THR A 61 2.61 8.88 5.38
C THR A 61 4.14 8.93 5.37
N PHE A 62 4.73 8.26 4.39
CA PHE A 62 6.17 8.10 4.24
C PHE A 62 6.59 8.33 2.79
N ARG A 63 7.80 8.83 2.61
CA ARG A 63 8.45 8.98 1.31
C ARG A 63 9.70 8.10 1.29
N TYR A 64 9.76 7.18 0.34
CA TYR A 64 10.94 6.39 0.03
C TYR A 64 11.68 6.99 -1.15
N ASN A 65 12.98 7.14 -1.02
CA ASN A 65 13.89 7.44 -2.11
C ASN A 65 14.69 6.17 -2.43
N SER A 66 14.52 5.61 -3.63
CA SER A 66 15.16 4.34 -4.01
C SER A 66 16.66 4.48 -4.27
N ARG A 67 17.13 5.67 -4.68
CA ARG A 67 18.56 5.95 -4.90
C ARG A 67 19.35 5.95 -3.60
N GLU A 68 18.79 6.58 -2.58
CA GLU A 68 19.41 6.71 -1.25
C GLU A 68 19.05 5.55 -0.33
N ARG A 69 18.06 4.73 -0.72
CA ARG A 69 17.41 3.71 0.10
C ARG A 69 16.96 4.26 1.46
N ALA A 70 16.47 5.49 1.45
CA ALA A 70 16.07 6.25 2.62
C ALA A 70 14.55 6.36 2.69
N ILE A 71 13.98 6.16 3.90
CA ILE A 71 12.57 6.44 4.19
C ILE A 71 12.48 7.61 5.17
N VAL A 72 11.64 8.58 4.85
CA VAL A 72 11.32 9.71 5.71
C VAL A 72 9.82 9.71 6.03
N ARG A 73 9.46 9.86 7.30
CA ARG A 73 8.07 10.14 7.70
C ARG A 73 7.72 11.58 7.38
N THR A 74 6.62 11.80 6.68
CA THR A 74 6.30 13.14 6.13
C THR A 74 5.83 14.14 7.17
N GLU A 75 5.30 13.68 8.31
CA GLU A 75 4.77 14.55 9.37
C GLU A 75 5.86 15.34 10.09
N ASP A 76 6.96 14.68 10.45
CA ASP A 76 8.02 15.25 11.30
C ASP A 76 9.41 15.19 10.67
N GLY A 77 9.55 14.59 9.49
CA GLY A 77 10.83 14.44 8.81
C GLY A 77 11.74 13.38 9.44
N ALA A 78 11.21 12.52 10.32
CA ALA A 78 11.99 11.46 10.94
C ALA A 78 12.51 10.48 9.87
N LEU A 79 13.83 10.22 9.91
CA LEU A 79 14.51 9.28 9.03
C LEU A 79 14.58 7.90 9.70
N PHE A 80 14.30 6.85 8.94
CA PHE A 80 14.49 5.47 9.40
C PHE A 80 15.92 5.00 9.13
N ASP A 81 16.49 4.26 10.09
CA ASP A 81 17.85 3.72 10.00
C ASP A 81 18.01 2.68 8.88
N SER A 82 16.93 1.95 8.57
CA SER A 82 16.89 0.99 7.48
C SER A 82 15.47 0.78 6.93
N VAL A 83 15.40 0.18 5.73
CA VAL A 83 14.13 -0.28 5.14
C VAL A 83 13.43 -1.30 6.05
N ALA A 84 14.18 -2.18 6.70
CA ALA A 84 13.62 -3.17 7.61
C ALA A 84 12.98 -2.53 8.85
N ASP A 85 13.61 -1.49 9.41
CA ASP A 85 13.06 -0.74 10.55
C ASP A 85 11.76 -0.02 10.15
N PHE A 86 11.74 0.59 8.97
CA PHE A 86 10.52 1.17 8.42
C PHE A 86 9.40 0.13 8.26
N ILE A 87 9.69 -1.03 7.66
CA ILE A 87 8.69 -2.08 7.44
C ILE A 87 8.12 -2.54 8.79
N CYS A 88 8.98 -2.84 9.77
CA CYS A 88 8.52 -3.24 11.09
C CYS A 88 7.69 -2.15 11.79
N TYR A 89 8.08 -0.89 11.66
CA TYR A 89 7.34 0.24 12.20
C TYR A 89 5.95 0.38 11.55
N ALA A 90 5.89 0.43 10.21
CA ALA A 90 4.67 0.62 9.44
C ALA A 90 3.67 -0.53 9.65
N PHE A 91 4.18 -1.75 9.77
CA PHE A 91 3.37 -2.93 10.10
C PHE A 91 3.10 -3.11 11.59
N GLN A 92 3.64 -2.27 12.47
CA GLN A 92 3.52 -2.41 13.93
C GLN A 92 3.87 -3.83 14.41
N CYS A 93 4.99 -4.37 13.90
CA CYS A 93 5.41 -5.73 14.20
C CYS A 93 5.53 -5.95 15.72
N ASP A 94 5.01 -7.07 16.20
CA ASP A 94 5.26 -7.50 17.59
C ASP A 94 6.67 -8.09 17.76
N SER A 95 6.99 -8.56 18.97
CA SER A 95 8.29 -9.18 19.28
C SER A 95 8.56 -10.47 18.51
N GLU A 96 7.53 -11.09 17.93
CA GLU A 96 7.64 -12.28 17.08
C GLU A 96 7.69 -11.93 15.58
N GLY A 97 7.50 -10.65 15.23
CA GLY A 97 7.53 -10.14 13.86
C GLY A 97 6.18 -10.17 13.13
N TYR A 98 5.06 -10.40 13.84
CA TYR A 98 3.75 -10.43 13.22
C TYR A 98 3.15 -9.02 13.05
N PRO A 99 2.58 -8.68 11.87
CA PRO A 99 2.03 -7.36 11.60
C PRO A 99 0.74 -7.09 12.39
N ARG A 100 0.61 -5.86 12.90
CA ARG A 100 -0.57 -5.33 13.60
C ARG A 100 -1.10 -4.03 12.97
N THR A 101 -0.88 -3.85 11.68
CA THR A 101 -1.48 -2.80 10.83
C THR A 101 -2.54 -3.42 9.93
N GLU A 102 -3.53 -2.63 9.47
CA GLU A 102 -4.55 -3.15 8.55
C GLU A 102 -3.95 -3.41 7.16
N TYR A 103 -3.23 -2.41 6.63
CA TYR A 103 -2.39 -2.52 5.44
C TYR A 103 -1.46 -1.31 5.29
N VAL A 104 -0.40 -1.46 4.50
CA VAL A 104 0.37 -0.35 3.93
C VAL A 104 -0.04 -0.18 2.47
N GLU A 105 -0.28 1.04 2.00
CA GLU A 105 -0.58 1.30 0.60
C GLU A 105 0.43 2.23 -0.07
N VAL A 106 0.80 1.92 -1.31
CA VAL A 106 1.56 2.81 -2.20
C VAL A 106 0.58 3.59 -3.04
N VAL A 107 0.75 4.91 -3.10
CA VAL A 107 -0.11 5.81 -3.88
C VAL A 107 0.66 6.31 -5.10
N PHE A 108 0.12 6.07 -6.30
CA PHE A 108 0.63 6.60 -7.55
C PHE A 108 -0.28 7.74 -8.03
N GLY A 109 0.31 8.89 -8.30
CA GLY A 109 -0.36 10.10 -8.79
C GLY A 109 -0.04 10.42 -10.24
#